data_AF-A0A3D0VTF6-F1
#
_entry.id   AF-A0A3D0VTF6-F1
#
_cell.length_a   1.000
_cell.length_b   1.000
_cell.length_c   1.000
_cell.angle_alpha   90.00
_cell.angle_beta   90.00
_cell.angle_gamma   90.00
#
_symmetry.space_group_name_H-M   'P 1'
#
loop_
_entity.id
_entity.type
_entity.pdbx_description
1 polymer ?
#
loop_
_entity_poly.entity_id
_entity_poly.type
_entity_poly.pdbx_seq_one_letter_code
_entity_poly.pdbx_strand_id
1 'polypeptide(L)' 'KKVKVILVLRGRQRLHADRGKALLDELAEEFAEYSTVEKNYSAGFSLLLSPKVKKK' A
#
# COMPACT_ATOMS: atom_id res chain seq x y z
N LYS A 1 -4.42 8.05 -13.92
CA LYS A 1 -4.17 8.82 -12.67
C LYS A 1 -3.51 7.87 -11.65
N LYS A 2 -2.55 8.35 -10.84
CA LYS A 2 -1.92 7.54 -9.77
C LYS A 2 -2.80 7.59 -8.51
N VAL A 3 -2.81 6.51 -7.72
CA VAL A 3 -3.58 6.41 -6.48
C VAL A 3 -2.63 6.17 -5.32
N LYS A 4 -2.77 6.93 -4.23
CA LYS A 4 -1.99 6.75 -3.01
C LYS A 4 -2.89 6.17 -1.92
N VAL A 5 -2.54 4.98 -1.44
CA VAL A 5 -3.21 4.32 -0.32
C VAL A 5 -2.41 4.59 0.94
N ILE A 6 -3.05 5.05 2.00
CA ILE A 6 -2.39 5.36 3.29
C ILE A 6 -3.16 4.63 4.39
N LEU A 7 -2.46 3.81 5.15
CA LEU A 7 -2.97 3.19 6.35
C LEU A 7 -2.66 4.07 7.55
N VAL A 8 -3.69 4.64 8.16
CA VAL A 8 -3.59 5.44 9.38
C VAL A 8 -3.96 4.57 10.57
N LEU A 9 -2.96 4.19 11.37
CA LEU A 9 -3.19 3.51 12.64
C LEU A 9 -3.57 4.55 13.70
N ARG A 10 -4.75 4.43 14.32
CA ARG A 10 -5.18 5.28 15.44
C ARG A 10 -5.00 4.51 16.75
N GLY A 11 -4.44 5.16 17.79
CA GLY A 11 -4.24 4.55 19.12
C GLY A 11 -2.88 3.87 19.30
N ARG A 12 -2.85 2.57 19.65
CA ARG A 12 -1.65 1.77 19.97
C ARG A 12 -0.75 1.48 18.74
N GLN A 13 -0.30 2.52 18.07
CA GLN A 13 0.39 2.47 16.77
C GLN A 13 1.58 1.50 16.74
N ARG A 14 2.39 1.43 17.80
CA ARG A 14 3.52 0.50 17.90
C ARG A 14 3.12 -0.98 17.90
N LEU A 15 1.98 -1.34 18.50
CA LEU A 15 1.51 -2.73 18.58
C LEU A 15 0.85 -3.21 17.28
N HIS A 16 0.43 -2.28 16.42
CA HIS A 16 -0.26 -2.59 15.17
C HIS A 16 0.62 -2.40 13.93
N ALA A 17 1.91 -2.09 14.12
CA ALA A 17 2.85 -1.86 13.03
C ALA A 17 3.00 -3.09 12.13
N ASP A 18 3.23 -4.27 12.72
CA ASP A 18 3.39 -5.51 11.97
C ASP A 18 2.11 -5.93 11.26
N ARG A 19 0.96 -5.78 11.94
CA ARG A 19 -0.36 -6.08 11.38
C ARG A 19 -0.74 -5.12 10.25
N GLY A 20 -0.38 -3.85 10.39
CA GLY A 20 -0.59 -2.84 9.36
C GLY A 20 0.29 -3.08 8.13
N LYS A 21 1.52 -3.54 8.34
CA LYS A 21 2.42 -3.95 7.26
C LYS A 21 1.86 -5.15 6.50
N ALA A 22 1.43 -6.20 7.21
CA ALA A 22 0.85 -7.39 6.61
C ALA A 22 -0.38 -7.07 5.74
N LEU A 23 -1.29 -6.21 6.24
CA LEU A 23 -2.46 -5.76 5.48
C LEU A 23 -2.07 -5.02 4.18
N LEU A 24 -1.06 -4.14 4.24
CA LEU A 24 -0.58 -3.45 3.05
C LEU A 24 0.14 -4.38 2.08
N ASP A 25 0.79 -5.44 2.58
CA ASP A 25 1.40 -6.45 1.73
C ASP A 25 0.34 -7.29 1.00
N GLU A 26 -0.74 -7.70 1.68
CA GLU A 26 -1.89 -8.38 1.06
C GLU A 26 -2.55 -7.50 -0.02
N LEU A 27 -2.83 -6.23 0.28
CA LEU A 27 -3.40 -5.31 -0.71
C LEU A 27 -2.44 -5.09 -1.88
N ALA A 28 -1.13 -5.03 -1.63
CA ALA A 28 -0.15 -4.88 -2.69
C ALA A 28 -0.14 -6.09 -3.64
N GLU A 29 -0.32 -7.30 -3.13
CA GLU A 29 -0.43 -8.52 -3.94
C GLU A 29 -1.70 -8.53 -4.79
N GLU A 30 -2.84 -8.16 -4.21
CA GLU A 30 -4.11 -8.08 -4.93
C GLU A 30 -4.06 -7.02 -6.06
N PHE A 31 -3.51 -5.84 -5.78
CA PHE A 31 -3.38 -4.78 -6.77
C PHE A 31 -2.21 -4.95 -7.73
N ALA A 32 -1.30 -5.90 -7.47
CA ALA A 32 -0.18 -6.19 -8.36
C ALA A 32 -0.64 -6.72 -9.71
N GLU A 33 -1.83 -7.28 -9.85
CA GLU A 33 -2.38 -7.70 -11.14
C GLU A 33 -2.67 -6.48 -12.04
N TYR A 34 -3.34 -5.46 -11.49
CA TYR A 34 -3.89 -4.31 -12.22
C TYR A 34 -2.95 -3.10 -12.29
N SER A 35 -2.01 -2.99 -11.36
CA SER A 35 -1.18 -1.80 -11.16
C SER A 35 0.26 -2.13 -10.80
N THR A 36 1.17 -1.21 -11.09
CA THR A 36 2.51 -1.22 -10.51
C THR A 36 2.41 -0.67 -9.09
N VAL A 37 2.82 -1.46 -8.11
CA VAL A 37 2.70 -1.12 -6.69
C VAL A 37 4.07 -0.75 -6.13
N GLU A 38 4.20 0.45 -5.58
CA GLU A 38 5.38 0.89 -4.84
C GLU A 38 5.06 0.91 -3.34
N LYS A 39 5.80 0.11 -2.56
CA LYS A 39 5.63 -0.01 -1.10
C LYS A 39 6.51 1.01 -0.39
N ASN A 40 5.91 1.85 0.46
CA ASN A 40 6.62 2.82 1.28
C ASN A 40 6.26 2.61 2.75
N TYR A 41 7.14 1.93 3.50
CA TYR A 41 6.96 1.57 4.92
C TYR A 41 7.97 2.24 5.87
N SER A 42 8.90 3.05 5.35
CA SER A 42 10.02 3.63 6.13
C SER A 42 9.62 4.85 6.97
N ALA A 43 8.68 5.67 6.49
CA ALA A 43 8.23 6.91 7.15
C ALA A 43 6.71 6.97 7.37
N GLY A 44 6.00 5.90 7.02
CA GLY A 44 4.54 5.77 7.11
C GLY A 44 4.08 4.49 6.45
N PHE A 45 2.83 4.08 6.65
CA PHE A 45 2.26 2.88 6.01
C PHE A 45 1.51 3.31 4.75
N SER A 46 2.17 3.25 3.59
CA SER A 46 1.53 3.65 2.33
C SER A 46 1.94 2.83 1.12
N LEU A 47 1.04 2.76 0.14
CA LEU A 47 1.27 2.20 -1.18
C LEU A 47 1.01 3.28 -2.23
N LEU A 48 1.84 3.36 -3.26
CA LEU A 48 1.57 4.14 -4.45
C LEU A 48 1.24 3.18 -5.60
N LEU A 49 0.02 3.26 -6.09
CA LEU A 49 -0.49 2.47 -7.20
C LEU A 49 -0.42 3.31 -8.47
N SER A 50 0.36 2.83 -9.43
CA SER A 50 0.43 3.39 -10.77
C SER A 50 -0.27 2.44 -11.74
N PRO A 51 -1.20 2.91 -12.59
CA PRO A 51 -1.85 2.03 -13.55
C PRO A 51 -0.78 1.40 -14.45
N LYS A 52 -0.85 0.07 -14.62
CA LYS A 52 -0.11 -0.59 -15.70
C LYS A 52 -0.68 -0.05 -16.99
N VAL A 53 0.13 0.66 -17.76
CA VAL A 53 -0.32 1.27 -19.01
C VAL A 53 -0.75 0.15 -19.96
N LYS A 54 -2.04 -0.21 -20.00
CA LYS A 54 -2.61 -0.76 -21.22
C LYS A 54 -2.83 0.46 -22.12
N LYS A 55 -1.81 0.79 -22.92
CA LYS A 55 -2.02 1.63 -24.11
C LYS A 55 -3.08 0.89 -24.92
N LYS A 56 -4.30 1.44 -24.96
CA LYS A 56 -5.28 1.11 -25.98
C LYS A 56 -4.88 1.88 -27.24
#